data_AF-A0A969CVN8-F1
#
_entry.id   AF-A0A969CVN8-F1
#
_cell.length_a   1.000
_cell.length_b   1.000
_cell.length_c   1.000
_cell.angle_alpha   90.00
_cell.angle_beta   90.00
_cell.angle_gamma   90.00
#
_symmetry.space_group_name_H-M   'P 1'
#
loop_
_entity.id
_entity.type
_entity.pdbx_description
1 polymer ?
#
loop_
_entity_poly.entity_id
_entity_poly.type
_entity_poly.pdbx_seq_one_letter_code
_entity_poly.pdbx_strand_id
1 'polypeptide(L)'
;MAFVLLAIASCQNLLIKGSQPLIEQSTIFSECRVVRHQLGQTCVPVEPKRIVALDPIYILDPLLSLGINPVGTAVDYWRGKRYWGGLSPDEAEGIEVIGQSYQPSLEKLLALKPDLILGLTDVEQYYPQLSAIAPTVLLDYYKEVQFSFKKHLRAIAQIVGREANAEEVLARYQQRIETLKAQIGNRLEGKEISVIYYSNGTFWTPGHQAVFFQILNDIGIRLKPILAKDNLNTLPTFSIETIEQYDADILFICDDDRKSESFSSKIH
;
A
#
# COMPACT_ATOMS: atom_id res chain seq x y z
N MET A 1 23.42 -69.24 42.66
CA MET A 1 23.54 -69.84 41.32
C MET A 1 22.51 -69.18 40.43
N ALA A 2 23.01 -68.43 39.45
CA ALA A 2 22.22 -67.81 38.40
C ALA A 2 21.61 -68.88 37.49
N PHE A 3 20.41 -68.64 36.98
CA PHE A 3 20.11 -68.95 35.58
C PHE A 3 19.23 -67.84 35.02
N VAL A 4 19.89 -67.07 34.16
CA VAL A 4 19.38 -66.00 33.31
C VAL A 4 18.56 -66.66 32.22
N LEU A 5 17.30 -66.22 32.04
CA LEU A 5 16.48 -66.61 30.90
C LEU A 5 16.86 -65.71 29.71
N LEU A 6 17.48 -66.32 28.71
CA LEU A 6 17.91 -65.72 27.45
C LEU A 6 16.75 -65.82 26.44
N ALA A 7 16.21 -64.69 25.97
CA ALA A 7 15.27 -64.66 24.85
C ALA A 7 15.94 -63.92 23.67
N ILE A 8 16.22 -64.65 22.59
CA ILE A 8 16.77 -64.10 21.34
C ILE A 8 15.63 -63.93 20.34
N ALA A 9 15.70 -62.80 19.64
CA ALA A 9 14.71 -62.19 18.78
C ALA A 9 14.36 -62.95 17.48
N SER A 10 13.18 -62.65 16.95
CA SER A 10 12.88 -62.67 15.53
C SER A 10 12.16 -61.37 15.15
N CYS A 11 12.84 -60.53 14.35
CA CYS A 11 12.26 -59.37 13.69
C CYS A 11 11.44 -59.84 12.48
N GLN A 12 10.17 -59.47 12.40
CA GLN A 12 9.47 -59.23 11.13
C GLN A 12 8.10 -58.58 11.36
N ASN A 13 8.07 -57.25 11.27
CA ASN A 13 7.21 -56.49 10.36
C ASN A 13 7.21 -55.01 10.76
N LEU A 14 8.02 -54.24 10.02
CA LEU A 14 7.97 -52.78 10.01
C LEU A 14 6.63 -52.33 9.41
N LEU A 15 5.70 -51.90 10.27
CA LEU A 15 4.70 -50.92 9.89
C LEU A 15 5.28 -49.54 10.17
N ILE A 16 5.76 -48.90 9.09
CA ILE A 16 6.06 -47.47 9.08
C ILE A 16 4.73 -46.74 9.25
N LYS A 17 4.37 -46.41 10.50
CA LYS A 17 3.34 -45.42 10.78
C LYS A 17 3.97 -44.06 10.54
N GLY A 18 3.44 -43.35 9.54
CA GLY A 18 3.89 -42.04 9.12
C GLY A 18 4.09 -41.09 10.30
N SER A 19 5.29 -40.53 10.36
CA SER A 19 5.62 -39.36 11.17
C SER A 19 4.75 -38.19 10.69
N GLN A 20 3.73 -37.85 11.47
CA GLN A 20 3.08 -36.55 11.40
C GLN A 20 4.13 -35.47 11.73
N PRO A 21 4.22 -34.37 10.96
CA PRO A 21 5.06 -33.26 11.37
C PRO A 21 4.47 -32.67 12.67
N LEU A 22 5.32 -32.53 13.68
CA LEU A 22 5.04 -31.79 14.89
C LEU A 22 4.77 -30.34 14.48
N ILE A 23 3.50 -29.93 14.56
CA ILE A 23 3.11 -28.53 14.47
C ILE A 23 3.66 -27.88 15.74
N GLU A 24 4.79 -27.20 15.57
CA GLU A 24 5.38 -26.33 16.57
C GLU A 24 4.40 -25.19 16.87
N GLN A 25 4.27 -24.88 18.15
CA GLN A 25 3.16 -24.16 18.76
C GLN A 25 2.97 -22.77 18.15
N SER A 26 1.88 -22.62 17.39
CA SER A 26 1.35 -21.31 17.01
C SER A 26 0.75 -20.65 18.25
N THR A 27 1.19 -19.42 18.52
CA THR A 27 0.57 -18.51 19.48
C THR A 27 -0.92 -18.42 19.16
N ILE A 28 -1.76 -18.90 20.08
CA ILE A 28 -3.21 -18.87 19.95
C ILE A 28 -3.66 -17.42 20.14
N PHE A 29 -3.82 -16.68 19.04
CA PHE A 29 -4.78 -15.57 19.02
C PHE A 29 -6.16 -16.22 19.08
N SER A 30 -6.81 -16.21 20.26
CA SER A 30 -8.10 -16.88 20.45
C SER A 30 -9.23 -16.29 19.60
N GLU A 31 -9.05 -15.08 19.08
CA GLU A 31 -9.93 -14.49 18.06
C GLU A 31 -9.09 -13.81 16.98
N CYS A 32 -9.14 -14.34 15.76
CA CYS A 32 -8.52 -13.74 14.59
C CYS A 32 -9.44 -13.79 13.38
N ARG A 33 -9.24 -12.83 12.47
CA ARG A 33 -9.89 -12.75 11.17
C ARG A 33 -8.96 -13.37 10.13
N VAL A 34 -9.44 -14.36 9.39
CA VAL A 34 -8.67 -14.92 8.27
C VAL A 34 -8.76 -13.97 7.08
N VAL A 35 -7.62 -13.40 6.71
CA VAL A 35 -7.46 -12.57 5.52
C VAL A 35 -6.80 -13.38 4.42
N ARG A 36 -7.41 -13.42 3.24
CA ARG A 36 -6.84 -14.06 2.05
C ARG A 36 -6.10 -12.99 1.23
N HIS A 37 -4.90 -13.30 0.79
CA HIS A 37 -4.09 -12.44 -0.07
C HIS A 37 -3.27 -13.29 -1.03
N GLN A 38 -2.50 -12.67 -1.94
CA GLN A 38 -1.81 -13.38 -3.02
C GLN A 38 -0.87 -14.50 -2.54
N LEU A 39 -0.28 -14.36 -1.35
CA LEU A 39 0.69 -15.31 -0.79
C LEU A 39 0.06 -16.34 0.16
N GLY A 40 -1.26 -16.35 0.31
CA GLY A 40 -1.98 -17.36 1.08
C GLY A 40 -3.07 -16.78 1.97
N GLN A 41 -3.10 -17.26 3.21
CA GLN A 41 -4.06 -16.82 4.22
C GLN A 41 -3.33 -16.49 5.51
N THR A 42 -3.71 -15.38 6.12
CA THR A 42 -3.12 -14.91 7.37
C THR A 42 -4.23 -14.72 8.41
N CYS A 43 -4.00 -15.26 9.60
CA CYS A 43 -4.84 -15.06 10.79
C CYS A 43 -4.46 -13.72 11.42
N VAL A 44 -5.19 -12.66 11.07
CA VAL A 44 -4.98 -11.29 11.55
C VAL A 44 -5.72 -11.12 12.88
N PRO A 45 -5.10 -10.60 13.96
CA PRO A 45 -5.79 -10.34 15.21
C PRO A 45 -7.05 -9.50 14.98
N VAL A 46 -8.16 -9.79 15.69
CA VAL A 46 -9.41 -9.00 15.51
C VAL A 46 -9.20 -7.51 15.84
N GLU A 47 -8.30 -7.23 16.78
CA GLU A 47 -7.87 -5.88 17.12
C GLU A 47 -6.33 -5.77 17.15
N PRO A 48 -5.67 -5.54 16.01
CA PRO A 48 -4.23 -5.33 16.00
C PRO A 48 -3.89 -4.02 16.73
N LYS A 49 -2.88 -4.04 17.58
CA LYS A 49 -2.43 -2.90 18.41
C LYS A 49 -1.08 -2.35 18.01
N ARG A 50 -0.25 -3.16 17.33
CA ARG A 50 1.14 -2.83 16.95
C ARG A 50 1.32 -3.14 15.46
N ILE A 51 0.76 -2.27 14.63
CA ILE A 51 0.81 -2.42 13.18
C ILE A 51 2.10 -1.81 12.63
N VAL A 52 2.76 -2.51 11.73
CA VAL A 52 3.84 -1.97 10.88
C VAL A 52 3.33 -1.82 9.45
N ALA A 53 3.56 -0.65 8.85
CA ALA A 53 3.22 -0.32 7.46
C ALA A 53 4.47 -0.38 6.57
N LEU A 54 4.52 -1.24 5.57
CA LEU A 54 5.70 -1.38 4.69
C LEU A 54 5.68 -0.43 3.48
N ASP A 55 4.63 0.39 3.34
CA ASP A 55 4.51 1.38 2.27
C ASP A 55 3.90 2.69 2.82
N PRO A 56 4.52 3.85 2.55
CA PRO A 56 4.11 5.14 3.11
C PRO A 56 2.84 5.72 2.49
N ILE A 57 2.41 5.29 1.30
CA ILE A 57 1.23 5.85 0.61
C ILE A 57 0.04 4.90 0.72
N TYR A 58 0.23 3.65 0.33
CA TYR A 58 -0.83 2.67 0.14
C TYR A 58 -1.10 1.87 1.41
N ILE A 59 -0.29 1.95 2.44
CA ILE A 59 -0.56 1.26 3.70
C ILE A 59 -0.66 2.27 4.85
N LEU A 60 0.34 3.12 5.01
CA LEU A 60 0.37 4.11 6.09
C LEU A 60 -0.79 5.11 6.01
N ASP A 61 -1.00 5.79 4.88
CA ASP A 61 -2.07 6.81 4.77
C ASP A 61 -3.48 6.25 5.04
N PRO A 62 -3.88 5.07 4.50
CA PRO A 62 -5.15 4.46 4.87
C PRO A 62 -5.26 4.14 6.36
N LEU A 63 -4.20 3.62 6.99
CA LEU A 63 -4.22 3.30 8.42
C LEU A 63 -4.43 4.56 9.27
N LEU A 64 -3.71 5.63 8.98
CA LEU A 64 -3.86 6.92 9.67
C LEU A 64 -5.27 7.50 9.44
N SER A 65 -5.78 7.40 8.22
CA SER A 65 -7.15 7.82 7.90
C SER A 65 -8.20 7.06 8.71
N LEU A 66 -7.94 5.79 9.04
CA LEU A 66 -8.79 4.94 9.89
C LEU A 66 -8.57 5.17 11.40
N GLY A 67 -7.73 6.13 11.78
CA GLY A 67 -7.41 6.45 13.17
C GLY A 67 -6.46 5.44 13.83
N ILE A 68 -5.66 4.72 13.04
CA ILE A 68 -4.64 3.81 13.53
C ILE A 68 -3.27 4.47 13.34
N ASN A 69 -2.48 4.54 14.41
CA ASN A 69 -1.09 4.98 14.37
C ASN A 69 -0.17 3.76 14.33
N PRO A 70 0.48 3.44 13.19
CA PRO A 70 1.45 2.35 13.12
C PRO A 70 2.65 2.61 14.02
N VAL A 71 3.22 1.54 14.59
CA VAL A 71 4.43 1.63 15.43
C VAL A 71 5.70 1.79 14.60
N GLY A 72 5.61 1.55 13.29
CA GLY A 72 6.70 1.79 12.37
C GLY A 72 6.24 1.76 10.92
N THR A 73 7.00 2.45 10.07
CA THR A 73 6.78 2.48 8.63
C THR A 73 8.08 2.43 7.85
N ALA A 74 8.02 1.86 6.65
CA ALA A 74 9.05 2.11 5.65
C ALA A 74 8.80 3.49 4.99
N VAL A 75 9.87 4.14 4.54
CA VAL A 75 9.80 5.45 3.87
C VAL A 75 10.64 5.45 2.60
N ASP A 76 10.21 6.21 1.60
CA ASP A 76 11.01 6.47 0.42
C ASP A 76 11.80 7.77 0.58
N TYR A 77 12.59 8.11 -0.43
CA TYR A 77 13.33 9.36 -0.50
C TYR A 77 12.96 10.16 -1.74
N TRP A 78 12.71 11.45 -1.53
CA TRP A 78 12.44 12.41 -2.58
C TRP A 78 13.39 13.60 -2.42
N ARG A 79 14.24 13.85 -3.43
CA ARG A 79 15.26 14.92 -3.41
C ARG A 79 16.13 14.89 -2.15
N GLY A 80 16.56 13.68 -1.76
CA GLY A 80 17.40 13.45 -0.58
C GLY A 80 16.71 13.57 0.77
N LYS A 81 15.40 13.88 0.80
CA LYS A 81 14.60 13.95 2.03
C LYS A 81 13.70 12.73 2.15
N ARG A 82 13.39 12.33 3.38
CA ARG A 82 12.39 11.28 3.63
C ARG A 82 11.05 11.73 3.08
N TYR A 83 10.39 10.83 2.37
CA TYR A 83 9.09 11.02 1.78
C TYR A 83 8.09 10.11 2.48
N TRP A 84 7.09 10.73 3.11
CA TRP A 84 6.08 10.09 3.95
C TRP A 84 4.72 10.00 3.26
N GLY A 85 4.70 9.83 1.94
CA GLY A 85 3.45 9.66 1.19
C GLY A 85 2.55 10.89 1.06
N GLY A 86 2.92 12.01 1.69
CA GLY A 86 2.10 13.23 1.75
C GLY A 86 1.90 13.75 3.17
N LEU A 87 2.29 12.96 4.17
CA LEU A 87 2.30 13.38 5.57
C LEU A 87 3.40 14.40 5.84
N SER A 88 3.08 15.36 6.70
CA SER A 88 4.07 16.22 7.33
C SER A 88 4.91 15.44 8.36
N PRO A 89 6.13 15.89 8.68
CA PRO A 89 6.93 15.28 9.74
C PRO A 89 6.20 15.21 11.09
N ASP A 90 5.35 16.18 11.39
CA ASP A 90 4.56 16.24 12.63
C ASP A 90 3.47 15.16 12.64
N GLU A 91 2.83 14.90 11.49
CA GLU A 91 1.86 13.79 11.35
C GLU A 91 2.53 12.41 11.42
N ALA A 92 3.83 12.34 11.13
CA ALA A 92 4.64 11.12 11.23
C ALA A 92 5.32 10.95 12.60
N GLU A 93 5.09 11.86 13.55
CA GLU A 93 5.72 11.82 14.87
C GLU A 93 5.36 10.51 15.61
N GLY A 94 6.37 9.87 16.20
CA GLY A 94 6.19 8.60 16.93
C GLY A 94 6.14 7.35 16.04
N ILE A 95 6.19 7.47 14.72
CA ILE A 95 6.28 6.33 13.79
C ILE A 95 7.75 6.05 13.48
N GLU A 96 8.24 4.87 13.91
CA GLU A 96 9.63 4.49 13.69
C GLU A 96 9.93 4.17 12.22
N VAL A 97 11.02 4.74 11.70
CA VAL A 97 11.46 4.46 10.32
C VAL A 97 12.23 3.14 10.27
N ILE A 98 11.63 2.15 9.61
CA ILE A 98 12.16 0.79 9.50
C ILE A 98 12.85 0.51 8.16
N GLY A 99 13.36 1.52 7.46
CA GLY A 99 14.08 1.34 6.20
C GLY A 99 13.28 1.89 5.01
N GLN A 100 13.58 1.35 3.82
CA GLN A 100 12.92 1.76 2.57
C GLN A 100 11.80 0.79 2.19
N SER A 101 10.81 1.26 1.45
CA SER A 101 9.60 0.47 1.13
C SER A 101 9.97 -0.85 0.45
N TYR A 102 10.92 -0.83 -0.49
CA TYR A 102 11.42 -2.04 -1.19
C TYR A 102 12.48 -2.84 -0.42
N GLN A 103 12.97 -2.33 0.71
CA GLN A 103 14.03 -2.96 1.50
C GLN A 103 13.86 -2.63 2.99
N PRO A 104 12.84 -3.21 3.66
CA PRO A 104 12.61 -3.00 5.08
C PRO A 104 13.72 -3.65 5.92
N SER A 105 14.04 -3.04 7.04
CA SER A 105 14.99 -3.53 8.04
C SER A 105 14.29 -4.55 8.95
N LEU A 106 14.59 -5.83 8.73
CA LEU A 106 14.06 -6.93 9.54
C LEU A 106 14.47 -6.82 11.02
N GLU A 107 15.67 -6.33 11.31
CA GLU A 107 16.15 -6.10 12.68
C GLU A 107 15.29 -5.06 13.42
N LYS A 108 15.04 -3.92 12.79
CA LYS A 108 14.17 -2.89 13.38
C LYS A 108 12.75 -3.39 13.53
N LEU A 109 12.24 -4.11 12.53
CA LEU A 109 10.89 -4.68 12.57
C LEU A 109 10.75 -5.67 13.73
N LEU A 110 11.73 -6.55 13.95
CA LEU A 110 11.79 -7.44 15.12
C LEU A 110 11.76 -6.67 16.46
N ALA A 111 12.53 -5.58 16.55
CA ALA A 111 12.60 -4.77 17.77
C ALA A 111 11.24 -4.10 18.11
N LEU A 112 10.44 -3.76 17.10
CA LEU A 112 9.12 -3.15 17.28
C LEU A 112 8.06 -4.13 17.81
N LYS A 113 8.29 -5.45 17.76
CA LYS A 113 7.34 -6.49 18.19
C LYS A 113 5.92 -6.23 17.63
N PRO A 114 5.74 -6.18 16.30
CA PRO A 114 4.43 -5.98 15.71
C PRO A 114 3.50 -7.17 15.97
N ASP A 115 2.19 -6.91 15.96
CA ASP A 115 1.16 -7.95 15.92
C ASP A 115 0.46 -8.06 14.56
N LEU A 116 0.79 -7.16 13.63
CA LEU A 116 0.39 -7.20 12.22
C LEU A 116 1.41 -6.43 11.37
N ILE A 117 1.78 -7.00 10.23
CA ILE A 117 2.59 -6.35 9.20
C ILE A 117 1.73 -6.23 7.93
N LEU A 118 1.57 -5.01 7.41
CA LEU A 118 0.85 -4.74 6.17
C LEU A 118 1.82 -4.17 5.14
N GLY A 119 1.73 -4.65 3.90
CA GLY A 119 2.61 -4.22 2.81
C GLY A 119 2.01 -4.47 1.44
N LEU A 120 2.82 -4.23 0.41
CA LEU A 120 2.52 -4.60 -0.97
C LEU A 120 3.35 -5.82 -1.40
N THR A 121 3.03 -6.40 -2.55
CA THR A 121 3.73 -7.57 -3.08
C THR A 121 5.12 -7.27 -3.66
N ASP A 122 5.52 -6.01 -3.75
CA ASP A 122 6.88 -5.61 -4.15
C ASP A 122 7.99 -6.06 -3.18
N VAL A 123 7.62 -6.36 -1.93
CA VAL A 123 8.51 -6.94 -0.90
C VAL A 123 8.28 -8.44 -0.69
N GLU A 124 7.67 -9.15 -1.63
CA GLU A 124 7.34 -10.59 -1.48
C GLU A 124 8.55 -11.47 -1.12
N GLN A 125 9.75 -11.10 -1.58
CA GLN A 125 11.00 -11.80 -1.26
C GLN A 125 11.31 -11.86 0.26
N TYR A 126 10.76 -10.93 1.04
CA TYR A 126 10.91 -10.89 2.50
C TYR A 126 9.76 -11.58 3.23
N TYR A 127 8.72 -12.05 2.53
CA TYR A 127 7.51 -12.59 3.14
C TYR A 127 7.76 -13.72 4.16
N PRO A 128 8.65 -14.70 3.92
CA PRO A 128 8.97 -15.73 4.92
C PRO A 128 9.50 -15.13 6.23
N GLN A 129 10.40 -14.15 6.14
CA GLN A 129 11.00 -13.48 7.29
C GLN A 129 9.97 -12.60 8.01
N LEU A 130 9.15 -11.84 7.26
CA LEU A 130 8.08 -11.02 7.84
C LEU A 130 7.06 -11.88 8.58
N SER A 131 6.64 -13.00 7.97
CA SER A 131 5.66 -13.94 8.55
C SER A 131 6.19 -14.66 9.79
N ALA A 132 7.51 -14.84 9.90
CA ALA A 132 8.14 -15.36 11.11
C ALA A 132 8.13 -14.34 12.27
N ILE A 133 7.95 -13.04 11.98
CA ILE A 133 7.93 -11.97 12.98
C ILE A 133 6.50 -11.70 13.47
N ALA A 134 5.54 -11.58 12.57
CA ALA A 134 4.13 -11.35 12.90
C ALA A 134 3.20 -11.76 11.73
N PRO A 135 1.89 -11.92 11.97
CA PRO A 135 0.89 -12.05 10.90
C PRO A 135 1.13 -10.99 9.82
N THR A 136 1.35 -11.43 8.58
CA THR A 136 1.73 -10.56 7.46
C THR A 136 0.70 -10.64 6.35
N VAL A 137 0.26 -9.49 5.84
CA VAL A 137 -0.61 -9.40 4.66
C VAL A 137 0.05 -8.48 3.63
N LEU A 138 0.35 -9.03 2.46
CA LEU A 138 0.87 -8.28 1.31
C LEU A 138 -0.21 -8.18 0.23
N LEU A 139 -0.56 -6.96 -0.15
CA LEU A 139 -1.58 -6.64 -1.15
C LEU A 139 -0.99 -6.48 -2.54
N ASP A 140 -1.68 -7.00 -3.54
CA ASP A 140 -1.32 -6.80 -4.95
C ASP A 140 -1.72 -5.38 -5.38
N TYR A 141 -0.72 -4.56 -5.72
CA TYR A 141 -0.95 -3.19 -6.17
C TYR A 141 -1.91 -3.12 -7.36
N TYR A 142 -1.73 -3.98 -8.37
CA TYR A 142 -2.48 -3.94 -9.61
C TYR A 142 -3.89 -4.51 -9.47
N LYS A 143 -4.15 -5.37 -8.50
CA LYS A 143 -5.48 -5.99 -8.30
C LYS A 143 -6.31 -5.33 -7.20
N GLU A 144 -5.66 -4.93 -6.11
CA GLU A 144 -6.35 -4.55 -4.87
C GLU A 144 -6.25 -3.05 -4.60
N VAL A 145 -5.17 -2.39 -5.06
CA VAL A 145 -4.86 -1.01 -4.67
C VAL A 145 -5.18 0.00 -5.77
N GLN A 146 -4.63 -0.19 -6.98
CA GLN A 146 -4.49 0.89 -7.95
C GLN A 146 -5.82 1.51 -8.37
N PHE A 147 -6.89 0.71 -8.50
CA PHE A 147 -8.09 1.14 -9.23
C PHE A 147 -8.97 2.13 -8.50
N SER A 148 -8.97 2.12 -7.16
CA SER A 148 -9.82 3.03 -6.41
C SER A 148 -9.35 3.19 -4.98
N PHE A 149 -8.95 4.40 -4.60
CA PHE A 149 -8.54 4.70 -3.23
C PHE A 149 -9.70 4.45 -2.23
N LYS A 150 -10.95 4.66 -2.66
CA LYS A 150 -12.14 4.38 -1.84
C LYS A 150 -12.32 2.89 -1.57
N LYS A 151 -12.10 2.04 -2.58
CA LYS A 151 -12.15 0.58 -2.41
C LYS A 151 -10.97 0.08 -1.59
N HIS A 152 -9.79 0.63 -1.86
CA HIS A 152 -8.56 0.32 -1.15
C HIS A 152 -8.66 0.65 0.35
N LEU A 153 -9.17 1.84 0.71
CA LEU A 153 -9.43 2.21 2.10
C LEU A 153 -10.37 1.20 2.80
N ARG A 154 -11.45 0.78 2.13
CA ARG A 154 -12.36 -0.25 2.65
C ARG A 154 -11.68 -1.61 2.81
N ALA A 155 -10.81 -2.00 1.88
CA ALA A 155 -10.06 -3.24 1.96
C ALA A 155 -9.12 -3.24 3.17
N ILE A 156 -8.34 -2.16 3.37
CA ILE A 156 -7.50 -2.00 4.56
C ILE A 156 -8.38 -2.05 5.82
N ALA A 157 -9.49 -1.31 5.84
CA ALA A 157 -10.41 -1.29 6.97
C ALA A 157 -10.98 -2.68 7.31
N GLN A 158 -11.27 -3.50 6.30
CA GLN A 158 -11.68 -4.89 6.49
C GLN A 158 -10.55 -5.76 7.07
N ILE A 159 -9.29 -5.47 6.78
CA ILE A 159 -8.16 -6.21 7.36
C ILE A 159 -8.00 -5.88 8.85
N VAL A 160 -8.16 -4.61 9.23
CA VAL A 160 -7.90 -4.12 10.60
C VAL A 160 -9.15 -3.95 11.48
N GLY A 161 -10.34 -4.29 10.97
CA GLY A 161 -11.59 -4.15 11.72
C GLY A 161 -12.00 -2.70 11.98
N ARG A 162 -11.96 -1.85 10.95
CA ARG A 162 -12.29 -0.42 10.98
C ARG A 162 -13.27 -0.01 9.88
N GLU A 163 -14.14 -0.92 9.45
CA GLU A 163 -15.07 -0.69 8.34
C GLU A 163 -15.99 0.52 8.58
N ALA A 164 -16.46 0.70 9.82
CA ALA A 164 -17.26 1.87 10.20
C ALA A 164 -16.48 3.19 10.05
N ASN A 165 -15.20 3.23 10.48
CA ASN A 165 -14.34 4.39 10.32
C ASN A 165 -14.09 4.70 8.84
N ALA A 166 -13.96 3.68 7.99
CA ALA A 166 -13.79 3.87 6.55
C ALA A 166 -14.99 4.60 5.93
N GLU A 167 -16.21 4.18 6.26
CA GLU A 167 -17.41 4.86 5.75
C GLU A 167 -17.53 6.29 6.28
N GLU A 168 -17.11 6.54 7.53
CA GLU A 168 -17.07 7.90 8.08
C GLU A 168 -16.09 8.80 7.32
N VAL A 169 -14.88 8.31 7.05
CA VAL A 169 -13.87 9.01 6.24
C VAL A 169 -14.41 9.31 4.84
N LEU A 170 -15.05 8.32 4.21
CA LEU A 170 -15.61 8.47 2.86
C LEU A 170 -16.82 9.41 2.82
N ALA A 171 -17.62 9.45 3.88
CA ALA A 171 -18.71 10.42 4.01
C ALA A 171 -18.16 11.86 4.13
N ARG A 172 -17.13 12.08 4.96
CA ARG A 172 -16.45 13.39 5.04
C ARG A 172 -15.81 13.79 3.71
N TYR A 173 -15.18 12.84 3.03
CA TYR A 173 -14.68 13.06 1.67
C TYR A 173 -15.78 13.52 0.72
N GLN A 174 -16.93 12.83 0.70
CA GLN A 174 -18.04 13.19 -0.18
C GLN A 174 -18.60 14.59 0.14
N GLN A 175 -18.69 14.95 1.41
CA GLN A 175 -19.09 16.31 1.81
C GLN A 175 -18.12 17.38 1.30
N ARG A 176 -16.80 17.10 1.33
CA ARG A 176 -15.78 18.00 0.75
C ARG A 176 -15.92 18.11 -0.76
N ILE A 177 -16.23 17.02 -1.45
CA ILE A 177 -16.50 17.02 -2.90
C ILE A 177 -17.70 17.89 -3.24
N GLU A 178 -18.81 17.78 -2.51
CA GLU A 178 -19.99 18.61 -2.75
C GLU A 178 -19.74 20.09 -2.43
N THR A 179 -18.97 20.37 -1.38
CA THR A 179 -18.53 21.74 -1.05
C THR A 179 -17.68 22.31 -2.18
N LEU A 180 -16.72 21.54 -2.69
CA LEU A 180 -15.83 21.96 -3.76
C LEU A 180 -16.59 22.19 -5.08
N LYS A 181 -17.52 21.30 -5.43
CA LYS A 181 -18.45 21.49 -6.57
C LYS A 181 -19.20 22.82 -6.46
N ALA A 182 -19.78 23.11 -5.30
CA ALA A 182 -20.51 24.36 -5.08
C ALA A 182 -19.61 25.60 -5.19
N GLN A 183 -18.37 25.53 -4.69
CA GLN A 183 -17.39 26.61 -4.79
C GLN A 183 -16.90 26.86 -6.21
N ILE A 184 -16.74 25.80 -7.01
CA ILE A 184 -16.36 25.88 -8.42
C ILE A 184 -17.52 26.45 -9.24
N GLY A 185 -18.75 25.98 -9.00
CA GLY A 185 -19.93 26.34 -9.78
C GLY A 185 -19.71 26.07 -11.27
N ASN A 186 -20.02 27.05 -12.11
CA ASN A 186 -19.88 26.93 -13.56
C ASN A 186 -18.55 27.49 -14.10
N ARG A 187 -17.59 27.84 -13.22
CA ARG A 187 -16.33 28.49 -13.66
C ARG A 187 -15.48 27.63 -14.58
N LEU A 188 -15.66 26.32 -14.54
CA LEU A 188 -14.93 25.34 -15.36
C LEU A 188 -15.81 24.74 -16.46
N GLU A 189 -17.04 25.25 -16.64
CA GLU A 189 -17.93 24.77 -17.69
C GLU A 189 -17.34 25.07 -19.07
N GLY A 190 -17.22 24.04 -19.90
CA GLY A 190 -16.60 24.13 -21.23
C GLY A 190 -15.08 24.31 -21.23
N LYS A 191 -14.41 24.27 -20.06
CA LYS A 191 -12.95 24.34 -19.96
C LYS A 191 -12.31 22.97 -20.11
N GLU A 192 -11.31 22.87 -20.98
CA GLU A 192 -10.43 21.71 -21.07
C GLU A 192 -9.38 21.79 -19.96
N ILE A 193 -9.20 20.69 -19.23
CA ILE A 193 -8.20 20.60 -18.16
C ILE A 193 -7.28 19.42 -18.44
N SER A 194 -5.98 19.62 -18.36
CA SER A 194 -4.97 18.59 -18.57
C SER A 194 -4.02 18.53 -17.38
N VAL A 195 -3.52 17.33 -17.10
CA VAL A 195 -2.53 17.08 -16.05
C VAL A 195 -1.40 16.27 -16.66
N ILE A 196 -0.19 16.81 -16.60
CA ILE A 196 1.02 16.15 -17.09
C ILE A 196 2.06 16.16 -15.98
N TYR A 197 2.86 15.11 -15.94
CA TYR A 197 3.97 14.97 -15.01
C TYR A 197 5.27 15.14 -15.78
N TYR A 198 6.25 15.77 -15.16
CA TYR A 198 7.58 15.95 -15.72
C TYR A 198 8.61 15.26 -14.83
N SER A 199 9.49 14.47 -15.43
CA SER A 199 10.65 13.89 -14.76
C SER A 199 11.78 13.67 -15.75
N ASN A 200 13.00 14.10 -15.42
CA ASN A 200 14.22 13.88 -16.23
C ASN A 200 14.08 14.26 -17.73
N GLY A 201 13.49 15.42 -18.03
CA GLY A 201 13.36 15.90 -19.42
C GLY A 201 12.23 15.25 -20.23
N THR A 202 11.44 14.37 -19.61
CA THR A 202 10.35 13.65 -20.25
C THR A 202 9.05 13.92 -19.51
N PHE A 203 7.96 14.01 -20.26
CA PHE A 203 6.62 14.14 -19.71
C PHE A 203 5.88 12.79 -19.72
N TRP A 204 4.92 12.62 -18.83
CA TRP A 204 4.04 11.46 -18.80
C TRP A 204 2.70 11.82 -18.18
N THR A 205 1.66 11.02 -18.42
CA THR A 205 0.34 11.25 -17.84
C THR A 205 -0.12 10.03 -17.04
N PRO A 206 -0.48 10.18 -15.75
CA PRO A 206 -1.05 9.10 -14.96
C PRO A 206 -2.40 8.65 -15.51
N GLY A 207 -2.67 7.34 -15.49
CA GLY A 207 -3.96 6.80 -15.92
C GLY A 207 -5.12 7.13 -14.97
N HIS A 208 -6.34 6.73 -15.35
CA HIS A 208 -7.59 6.99 -14.60
C HIS A 208 -7.62 6.46 -13.17
N GLN A 209 -6.73 5.51 -12.86
CA GLN A 209 -6.59 4.92 -11.54
C GLN A 209 -5.95 5.90 -10.53
N ALA A 210 -5.26 6.94 -10.99
CA ALA A 210 -4.64 7.93 -10.11
C ALA A 210 -5.69 8.66 -9.23
N VAL A 211 -5.32 8.92 -7.97
CA VAL A 211 -6.24 9.50 -6.97
C VAL A 211 -6.78 10.85 -7.42
N PHE A 212 -5.93 11.73 -7.98
CA PHE A 212 -6.39 13.04 -8.47
C PHE A 212 -7.41 12.92 -9.60
N PHE A 213 -7.26 11.93 -10.50
CA PHE A 213 -8.24 11.69 -11.57
C PHE A 213 -9.60 11.33 -10.97
N GLN A 214 -9.61 10.44 -9.97
CA GLN A 214 -10.85 10.06 -9.29
C GLN A 214 -11.51 11.26 -8.60
N ILE A 215 -10.72 12.13 -7.94
CA ILE A 215 -11.21 13.37 -7.31
C ILE A 215 -11.81 14.31 -8.35
N LEU A 216 -11.10 14.57 -9.45
CA LEU A 216 -11.57 15.44 -10.53
C LEU A 216 -12.86 14.90 -11.16
N ASN A 217 -12.93 13.60 -11.38
CA ASN A 217 -14.13 12.94 -11.86
C ASN A 217 -15.30 13.05 -10.85
N ASP A 218 -15.03 12.90 -9.55
CA ASP A 218 -16.05 13.04 -8.49
C ASP A 218 -16.62 14.47 -8.41
N ILE A 219 -15.83 15.51 -8.73
CA ILE A 219 -16.31 16.89 -8.87
C ILE A 219 -16.92 17.19 -10.25
N GLY A 220 -16.94 16.23 -11.17
CA GLY A 220 -17.56 16.36 -12.50
C GLY A 220 -16.64 16.94 -13.58
N ILE A 221 -15.35 17.09 -13.31
CA ILE A 221 -14.35 17.54 -14.28
C ILE A 221 -13.84 16.36 -15.09
N ARG A 222 -13.82 16.51 -16.42
CA ARG A 222 -13.22 15.54 -17.34
C ARG A 222 -11.86 16.07 -17.81
N LEU A 223 -10.83 15.25 -17.70
CA LEU A 223 -9.50 15.60 -18.18
C LEU A 223 -9.33 15.36 -19.69
N LYS A 224 -8.45 16.16 -20.29
CA LYS A 224 -7.90 16.01 -21.64
C LYS A 224 -6.41 15.62 -21.52
N PRO A 225 -5.89 14.72 -22.38
CA PRO A 225 -6.66 13.85 -23.24
C PRO A 225 -7.56 12.92 -22.40
N ILE A 226 -8.66 12.46 -23.01
CA ILE A 226 -9.43 11.37 -22.40
C ILE A 226 -8.54 10.13 -22.49
N LEU A 227 -7.88 9.79 -21.39
CA LEU A 227 -7.01 8.62 -21.36
C LEU A 227 -7.90 7.39 -21.54
N ALA A 228 -7.53 6.50 -22.45
CA ALA A 228 -8.28 5.26 -22.60
C ALA A 228 -8.17 4.45 -21.30
N LYS A 229 -9.27 3.81 -20.87
CA LYS A 229 -9.28 2.91 -19.70
C LYS A 229 -8.27 1.75 -19.82
N ASP A 230 -7.77 1.48 -21.02
CA ASP A 230 -7.22 0.17 -21.40
C ASP A 230 -5.69 0.13 -21.55
N ASN A 231 -4.97 1.26 -21.48
CA ASN A 231 -3.49 1.25 -21.49
C ASN A 231 -2.92 1.44 -20.07
N LEU A 232 -3.20 0.46 -19.21
CA LEU A 232 -2.69 0.41 -17.83
C LEU A 232 -1.21 -0.02 -17.74
N ASN A 233 -0.67 -0.64 -18.80
CA ASN A 233 0.66 -1.27 -18.79
C ASN A 233 1.77 -0.40 -19.38
N THR A 234 1.42 0.73 -20.00
CA THR A 234 2.39 1.69 -20.54
C THR A 234 1.86 3.10 -20.25
N LEU A 235 2.46 3.79 -19.28
CA LEU A 235 2.30 5.24 -19.18
C LEU A 235 3.08 5.83 -20.36
N PRO A 236 2.41 6.39 -21.40
CA PRO A 236 3.12 6.90 -22.55
C PRO A 236 3.94 8.11 -22.09
N THR A 237 5.26 7.97 -22.14
CA THR A 237 6.18 9.08 -22.01
C THR A 237 6.20 9.88 -23.31
N PHE A 238 6.28 11.19 -23.23
CA PHE A 238 6.32 12.08 -24.37
C PHE A 238 7.30 13.23 -24.15
N SER A 239 7.76 13.86 -25.24
CA SER A 239 8.72 14.94 -25.19
C SER A 239 8.03 16.30 -25.28
N ILE A 240 8.78 17.39 -25.09
CA ILE A 240 8.21 18.75 -25.14
C ILE A 240 7.64 19.08 -26.52
N GLU A 241 8.18 18.50 -27.59
CA GLU A 241 7.77 18.72 -28.97
C GLU A 241 6.35 18.20 -29.27
N THR A 242 5.81 17.31 -28.43
CA THR A 242 4.45 16.79 -28.57
C THR A 242 3.50 17.29 -27.47
N ILE A 243 3.93 18.27 -26.67
CA ILE A 243 3.12 18.83 -25.56
C ILE A 243 1.80 19.45 -26.04
N GLU A 244 1.73 19.91 -27.29
CA GLU A 244 0.52 20.43 -27.93
C GLU A 244 -0.65 19.43 -27.89
N GLN A 245 -0.37 18.12 -27.85
CA GLN A 245 -1.41 17.08 -27.73
C GLN A 245 -2.11 17.09 -26.36
N TYR A 246 -1.46 17.68 -25.36
CA TYR A 246 -1.94 17.82 -23.98
C TYR A 246 -2.38 19.25 -23.66
N ASP A 247 -2.37 20.14 -24.66
CA ASP A 247 -2.79 21.54 -24.51
C ASP A 247 -4.27 21.62 -24.11
N ALA A 248 -4.57 22.57 -23.24
CA ALA A 248 -5.87 22.71 -22.56
C ALA A 248 -6.02 24.15 -22.04
N ASP A 249 -7.26 24.58 -21.79
CA ASP A 249 -7.50 25.89 -21.14
C ASP A 249 -6.78 26.01 -19.79
N ILE A 250 -6.62 24.88 -19.08
CA ILE A 250 -5.88 24.77 -17.82
C ILE A 250 -4.96 23.55 -17.89
N LEU A 251 -3.65 23.77 -17.85
CA LEU A 251 -2.64 22.72 -17.82
C LEU A 251 -1.94 22.69 -16.45
N PHE A 252 -2.12 21.60 -15.70
CA PHE A 252 -1.32 21.32 -14.51
C PHE A 252 -0.05 20.56 -14.91
N ILE A 253 1.11 21.12 -14.55
CA ILE A 253 2.40 20.45 -14.71
C ILE A 253 2.91 20.03 -13.33
N CYS A 254 2.89 18.73 -13.07
CA CYS A 254 3.35 18.13 -11.83
C CYS A 254 4.82 17.73 -11.96
N ASP A 255 5.65 18.20 -11.05
CA ASP A 255 7.07 17.87 -11.04
C ASP A 255 7.30 16.59 -10.22
N ASP A 256 7.72 15.53 -10.91
CA ASP A 256 8.03 14.20 -10.35
C ASP A 256 9.53 13.87 -10.44
N ASP A 257 10.38 14.90 -10.57
CA ASP A 257 11.81 14.70 -10.46
C ASP A 257 12.22 14.44 -9.00
N ARG A 258 12.57 13.18 -8.74
CA ARG A 258 13.01 12.69 -7.42
C ARG A 258 14.48 12.98 -7.13
N LYS A 259 15.28 13.36 -8.13
CA LYS A 259 16.75 13.46 -8.03
C LYS A 259 17.28 14.88 -8.19
N SER A 260 16.64 15.72 -9.01
CA SER A 260 17.12 17.07 -9.34
C SER A 260 16.20 18.19 -8.83
N GLU A 261 16.65 19.45 -8.96
CA GLU A 261 15.87 20.63 -8.64
C GLU A 261 14.64 20.77 -9.55
N SER A 262 13.64 21.53 -9.08
CA SER A 262 12.31 21.54 -9.66
C SER A 262 12.28 21.93 -11.14
N PHE A 263 11.37 21.34 -11.92
CA PHE A 263 11.07 21.76 -13.30
C PHE A 263 10.87 23.28 -13.44
N SER A 264 10.28 23.93 -12.43
CA SER A 264 10.04 25.37 -12.42
C SER A 264 11.33 26.21 -12.44
N SER A 265 12.49 25.66 -12.06
CA SER A 265 13.77 26.38 -12.17
C SER A 265 14.29 26.43 -13.61
N LYS A 266 13.66 25.69 -14.54
CA LYS A 266 14.07 25.56 -15.94
C LYS A 266 13.16 26.32 -16.92
N ILE A 267 12.03 26.87 -16.46
CA ILE A 267 11.14 27.70 -17.28
C ILE A 267 11.38 29.16 -16.93
N HIS A 268 12.01 29.89 -17.86
CA HIS A 268 12.13 31.36 -17.86
C HIS A 268 11.41 31.92 -19.08
#